data_AF-A0A7R9FD05-F1
#
_entry.id   AF-A0A7R9FD05-F1
#
_cell.length_a   1.000
_cell.length_b   1.000
_cell.length_c   1.000
_cell.angle_alpha   90.00
_cell.angle_beta   90.00
_cell.angle_gamma   90.00
#
_symmetry.space_group_name_H-M   'P 1'
#
loop_
_entity.id
_entity.type
_entity.pdbx_description
1 polymer ?
#
loop_
_entity_poly.entity_id
_entity_poly.type
_entity_poly.pdbx_seq_one_letter_code
_entity_poly.pdbx_strand_id
1 'polypeptide(L)'
;MCSKEVFLLHPQLEPGVPLPSPNSLKRKILIKNKRLKPDVEKRELELFLQGQFIIEDEEKEDASAPVLAKKDVRIDLSNFQDAPEVVDIPVVGDGVEAPVQTHHTGSTTNVHPWLSSMVNYAQPIKFQGFDEAEQKNIHHNMSSFAETAGLGYLKSQAIEFVNYNKRQMSRIYPKGTRADSSNYMPQVFWNAGCQMVSLNFQTSDLPMQLKPGQV
;
A
#
# COMPACT_ATOMS: atom_id res chain seq x y z
N MET A 1 -12.73 29.72 -21.53
CA MET A 1 -11.59 30.13 -20.69
C MET A 1 -11.60 29.27 -19.44
N CYS A 2 -10.91 28.13 -19.46
CA CYS A 2 -10.75 27.29 -18.28
C CYS A 2 -9.65 27.97 -17.44
N SER A 3 -10.02 28.53 -16.29
CA SER A 3 -9.07 29.28 -15.45
C SER A 3 -7.92 28.36 -15.04
N LYS A 4 -6.68 28.78 -15.30
CA LYS A 4 -5.43 28.07 -14.96
C LYS A 4 -5.13 28.04 -13.45
N GLU A 5 -6.12 28.31 -12.59
CA GLU A 5 -5.99 28.34 -11.12
C GLU A 5 -6.43 27.02 -10.48
N VAL A 6 -6.14 25.90 -11.13
CA VAL A 6 -6.42 24.61 -10.52
C VAL A 6 -5.13 24.10 -9.89
N PHE A 7 -5.20 23.76 -8.59
CA PHE A 7 -4.29 22.85 -7.84
C PHE A 7 -3.31 23.41 -6.80
N LEU A 8 -3.24 24.71 -6.50
CA LEU A 8 -2.51 25.19 -5.30
C LEU A 8 -3.38 25.41 -4.06
N LEU A 9 -4.66 25.01 -4.08
CA LEU A 9 -5.66 25.37 -3.05
C LEU A 9 -5.84 24.33 -1.92
N HIS A 10 -4.94 23.36 -1.79
CA HIS A 10 -5.01 22.43 -0.67
C HIS A 10 -3.93 22.79 0.36
N PRO A 11 -4.31 23.16 1.60
CA PRO A 11 -3.34 23.42 2.65
C PRO A 11 -2.42 22.22 2.80
N GLN A 12 -1.11 22.46 2.80
CA GLN A 12 -0.18 21.43 3.21
C GLN A 12 -0.57 21.01 4.63
N LEU A 13 -0.87 19.73 4.80
CA LEU A 13 -1.32 19.21 6.09
C LEU A 13 -0.10 19.05 6.97
N GLU A 14 0.01 19.91 7.98
CA GLU A 14 1.10 19.84 8.94
C GLU A 14 0.97 18.59 9.83
N PRO A 15 2.10 17.97 10.23
CA PRO A 15 2.11 16.93 11.24
C PRO A 15 1.42 17.39 12.54
N GLY A 16 0.70 16.48 13.20
CA GLY A 16 -0.03 16.74 14.44
C GLY A 16 -1.37 17.47 14.28
N VAL A 17 -1.74 17.92 13.08
CA VAL A 17 -3.08 18.48 12.84
C VAL A 17 -4.09 17.33 12.71
N PRO A 18 -5.16 17.28 13.52
CA PRO A 18 -6.14 16.22 13.44
C PRO A 18 -6.91 16.27 12.11
N LEU A 19 -7.42 15.12 11.69
CA LEU A 19 -8.29 15.04 10.53
C LEU A 19 -9.57 15.87 10.73
N PRO A 20 -10.12 16.47 9.66
CA PRO A 20 -11.41 17.16 9.74
C PRO A 20 -12.51 16.20 10.18
N SER A 21 -13.51 16.73 10.89
CA SER A 21 -14.63 15.91 11.37
C SER A 21 -15.38 15.23 10.22
N PRO A 22 -16.01 14.05 10.44
CA PRO A 22 -16.81 13.39 9.41
C PRO A 22 -17.91 14.28 8.81
N ASN A 23 -18.51 15.16 9.63
CA ASN A 23 -19.50 16.14 9.17
C ASN A 23 -18.89 17.15 8.19
N SER A 24 -17.65 17.59 8.42
CA SER A 24 -16.90 18.49 7.54
C SER A 24 -16.50 17.83 6.20
N LEU A 25 -16.51 16.49 6.16
CA LEU A 25 -16.21 15.67 4.99
C LEU A 25 -17.48 15.19 4.24
N LYS A 26 -18.67 15.51 4.75
CA LYS A 26 -19.93 15.12 4.10
C LYS A 26 -20.01 15.71 2.69
N ARG A 27 -20.39 14.88 1.71
CA ARG A 27 -20.47 15.23 0.27
C ARG A 27 -19.12 15.56 -0.39
N LYS A 28 -17.99 15.27 0.25
CA LYS A 28 -16.66 15.37 -0.35
C LYS A 28 -16.15 14.00 -0.76
N ILE A 29 -15.32 13.96 -1.80
CA ILE A 29 -14.64 12.76 -2.25
C ILE A 29 -13.22 12.79 -1.67
N LEU A 30 -12.84 11.72 -0.99
CA LEU A 30 -11.47 11.51 -0.54
C LEU A 30 -10.71 10.68 -1.57
N ILE A 31 -9.58 11.19 -2.05
CA ILE A 31 -8.72 10.49 -2.99
C ILE A 31 -7.58 9.87 -2.21
N LYS A 32 -7.48 8.54 -2.28
CA LYS A 32 -6.37 7.76 -1.71
C LYS A 32 -5.43 7.34 -2.84
N ASN A 33 -4.23 7.91 -2.87
CA ASN A 33 -3.15 7.45 -3.74
C ASN A 33 -1.78 7.77 -3.11
N LYS A 34 -0.70 7.13 -3.58
CA LYS A 34 0.66 7.52 -3.19
C LYS A 34 0.90 8.97 -3.60
N ARG A 35 1.48 9.76 -2.69
CA ARG A 35 1.86 11.15 -2.93
C ARG A 35 3.36 11.24 -3.18
N LEU A 36 3.76 12.04 -4.16
CA LEU A 36 5.15 12.37 -4.42
C LEU A 36 5.71 13.28 -3.32
N LYS A 37 7.05 13.34 -3.20
CA LYS A 37 7.68 14.32 -2.30
C LYS A 37 7.33 15.73 -2.80
N PRO A 38 7.07 16.72 -1.93
CA PRO A 38 6.64 18.06 -2.35
C PRO A 38 7.55 18.71 -3.40
N ASP A 39 8.87 18.56 -3.28
CA ASP A 39 9.82 19.14 -4.23
C ASP A 39 9.74 18.49 -5.62
N VAL A 40 9.55 17.18 -5.66
CA VAL A 40 9.42 16.38 -6.88
C VAL A 40 8.06 16.65 -7.52
N GLU A 41 7.00 16.64 -6.72
CA GLU A 41 5.63 16.97 -7.12
C GLU A 41 5.57 18.32 -7.81
N LYS A 42 6.18 19.35 -7.21
CA LYS A 42 6.19 20.71 -7.77
C LYS A 42 6.93 20.75 -9.12
N ARG A 43 8.12 20.15 -9.19
CA ARG A 43 8.94 20.13 -10.41
C ARG A 43 8.24 19.39 -11.55
N GLU A 44 7.70 18.20 -11.28
CA GLU A 44 7.00 17.39 -12.27
C GLU A 44 5.68 18.04 -12.72
N LEU A 45 4.94 18.68 -11.80
CA LEU A 45 3.73 19.40 -12.14
C LEU A 45 4.02 20.62 -13.02
N GLU A 46 5.12 21.34 -12.76
CA GLU A 46 5.57 22.45 -13.62
C GLU A 46 5.97 21.95 -15.02
N LEU A 47 6.73 20.86 -15.12
CA LEU A 47 7.08 20.23 -16.40
C LEU A 47 5.83 19.77 -17.17
N PHE A 48 4.83 19.23 -16.46
CA PHE A 48 3.56 18.81 -17.05
C PHE A 48 2.77 20.00 -17.61
N LEU A 49 2.66 21.09 -16.85
CA LEU A 49 1.99 22.31 -17.30
C LEU A 49 2.71 22.98 -18.49
N GLN A 50 4.02 22.80 -18.60
CA GLN A 50 4.83 23.27 -19.73
C GLN A 50 4.77 22.33 -20.95
N GLY A 51 4.11 21.18 -20.85
CA GLY A 51 4.05 20.18 -21.92
C GLY A 51 5.37 19.42 -22.15
N GLN A 52 6.29 19.47 -21.20
CA GLN A 52 7.62 18.83 -21.26
C GLN A 52 7.71 17.59 -20.36
N PHE A 53 6.61 17.17 -19.73
CA PHE A 53 6.58 15.98 -18.92
C PHE A 53 6.58 14.73 -19.79
N ILE A 54 7.63 13.93 -19.66
CA ILE A 54 7.80 12.64 -20.33
C ILE A 54 7.57 11.57 -19.27
N ILE A 55 6.62 10.67 -19.55
CA ILE A 55 6.45 9.46 -18.75
C ILE A 55 7.47 8.47 -19.30
N GLU A 56 8.53 8.21 -18.54
CA GLU A 56 9.41 7.07 -18.83
C GLU A 56 8.63 5.82 -18.46
N ASP A 57 8.15 5.09 -19.47
CA ASP A 57 7.63 3.75 -19.29
C ASP A 57 8.82 2.86 -18.93
N GLU A 58 8.97 2.51 -17.64
CA GLU A 58 9.82 1.38 -17.27
C GLU A 58 9.24 0.15 -17.98
N GLU A 59 10.02 -0.43 -18.90
CA GLU A 59 9.71 -1.72 -19.51
C GLU A 59 9.52 -2.73 -18.36
N LYS A 60 8.27 -3.05 -18.06
CA LYS A 60 7.97 -4.18 -17.18
C LYS A 60 8.43 -5.41 -17.93
N GLU A 61 9.51 -6.04 -17.47
CA GLU A 61 9.81 -7.41 -17.85
C GLU A 61 8.59 -8.26 -17.50
N ASP A 62 7.87 -8.67 -18.54
CA ASP A 62 6.71 -9.53 -18.43
C ASP A 62 7.19 -10.91 -17.93
N ALA A 63 6.66 -11.39 -16.81
CA ALA A 63 7.07 -12.65 -16.17
C ALA A 63 6.61 -13.92 -16.92
N SER A 64 6.42 -13.83 -18.23
CA SER A 64 6.05 -14.95 -19.10
C SER A 64 6.58 -14.75 -20.52
N ALA A 65 7.90 -14.82 -20.67
CA ALA A 65 8.52 -15.13 -21.94
C ALA A 65 9.66 -16.16 -21.71
N PRO A 66 9.76 -17.24 -22.51
CA PRO A 66 10.84 -18.20 -22.37
C PRO A 66 12.17 -17.50 -22.68
N VAL A 67 13.17 -17.73 -21.83
CA VAL A 67 14.53 -17.20 -22.00
C VAL A 67 15.12 -17.74 -23.30
N LEU A 68 15.15 -16.92 -24.36
CA LEU A 68 16.06 -17.17 -25.48
C LEU A 68 17.46 -16.74 -25.06
N ALA A 69 18.37 -17.71 -25.06
CA ALA A 69 19.78 -17.57 -24.72
C ALA A 69 20.42 -16.39 -25.47
N LYS A 70 20.93 -15.40 -24.74
CA LYS A 70 21.86 -14.40 -25.27
C LYS A 70 23.28 -14.95 -25.12
N LYS A 71 24.01 -15.00 -26.24
CA LYS A 71 25.43 -15.36 -26.32
C LYS A 71 26.28 -14.40 -25.50
N ASP A 72 27.14 -14.96 -24.67
CA ASP A 72 28.14 -14.26 -23.86
C ASP A 72 29.09 -13.42 -24.72
N VAL A 73 29.22 -12.13 -24.39
CA VAL A 73 30.41 -11.34 -24.70
C VAL A 73 31.26 -11.30 -23.43
N ARG A 74 32.38 -11.99 -23.46
CA ARG A 74 33.36 -12.06 -22.38
C ARG A 74 34.08 -10.71 -22.22
N ILE A 75 34.20 -10.24 -20.98
CA ILE A 75 35.30 -9.38 -20.57
C ILE A 75 35.94 -10.04 -19.34
N ASP A 76 37.17 -10.49 -19.54
CA ASP A 76 38.07 -11.13 -18.59
C ASP A 76 38.82 -10.04 -17.80
N LEU A 77 38.75 -10.08 -16.47
CA LEU A 77 39.64 -9.37 -15.56
C LEU A 77 39.92 -10.29 -14.36
N SER A 78 41.13 -10.80 -14.39
CA SER A 78 41.71 -11.84 -13.57
C SER A 78 42.06 -11.41 -12.13
N ASN A 79 42.11 -12.44 -11.28
CA ASN A 79 42.74 -12.54 -9.95
C ASN A 79 42.01 -11.88 -8.78
N PHE A 80 41.43 -12.70 -7.90
CA PHE A 80 42.07 -13.05 -6.61
C PHE A 80 41.56 -14.42 -6.12
N GLN A 81 42.52 -15.32 -5.86
CA GLN A 81 42.37 -16.62 -5.20
C GLN A 81 41.80 -16.47 -3.78
N ASP A 82 40.83 -17.32 -3.40
CA ASP A 82 41.03 -18.41 -2.42
C ASP A 82 39.72 -19.20 -2.19
N ALA A 83 39.83 -20.53 -2.25
CA ALA A 83 38.84 -21.53 -1.85
C ALA A 83 39.23 -22.09 -0.44
N PRO A 84 38.44 -22.92 0.27
CA PRO A 84 37.90 -24.18 -0.25
C PRO A 84 36.46 -24.54 0.13
N GLU A 85 35.97 -25.50 -0.65
CA GLU A 85 34.75 -26.30 -0.54
C GLU A 85 34.60 -27.08 0.77
N VAL A 86 33.36 -27.35 1.16
CA VAL A 86 32.94 -28.71 1.54
C VAL A 86 31.58 -29.02 0.91
N VAL A 87 31.60 -30.13 0.18
CA VAL A 87 30.54 -30.83 -0.54
C VAL A 87 29.58 -31.54 0.41
N ASP A 88 28.29 -31.59 0.06
CA ASP A 88 27.43 -32.76 0.33
C ASP A 88 26.20 -32.76 -0.60
N ILE A 89 26.03 -33.87 -1.33
CA ILE A 89 24.89 -34.29 -2.16
C ILE A 89 24.77 -35.81 -1.92
N PRO A 90 23.62 -36.52 -2.03
CA PRO A 90 22.19 -36.14 -2.04
C PRO A 90 21.35 -36.95 -1.03
N VAL A 91 20.12 -36.51 -0.70
CA VAL A 91 19.02 -37.44 -0.38
C VAL A 91 17.72 -36.95 -1.03
N VAL A 92 17.15 -37.82 -1.85
CA VAL A 92 15.83 -37.71 -2.51
C VAL A 92 14.73 -37.94 -1.48
N GLY A 93 13.73 -37.06 -1.42
CA GLY A 93 12.59 -37.23 -0.51
C GLY A 93 11.53 -36.13 -0.59
N ASP A 94 10.61 -36.34 -1.52
CA ASP A 94 9.18 -36.00 -1.51
C ASP A 94 8.68 -34.65 -0.93
N GLY A 95 8.20 -33.80 -1.83
CA GLY A 95 6.99 -32.99 -1.70
C GLY A 95 6.75 -32.19 -0.41
N VAL A 96 7.30 -30.98 -0.33
CA VAL A 96 6.60 -29.84 0.31
C VAL A 96 7.03 -28.54 -0.40
N GLU A 97 6.20 -28.04 -1.32
CA GLU A 97 6.38 -26.68 -1.85
C GLU A 97 6.17 -25.69 -0.69
N ALA A 98 7.26 -25.06 -0.24
CA ALA A 98 7.19 -23.94 0.67
C ALA A 98 6.36 -22.82 0.03
N PRO A 99 5.46 -22.14 0.77
CA PRO A 99 4.64 -21.09 0.20
C PRO A 99 5.56 -19.96 -0.26
N VAL A 100 5.60 -19.75 -1.58
CA VAL A 100 6.32 -18.64 -2.22
C VAL A 100 5.85 -17.36 -1.53
N GLN A 101 6.76 -16.72 -0.78
CA GLN A 101 6.50 -15.39 -0.25
C GLN A 101 6.45 -14.44 -1.44
N THR A 102 5.24 -14.19 -1.93
CA THR A 102 5.02 -13.18 -2.97
C THR A 102 5.36 -11.83 -2.37
N HIS A 103 6.59 -11.36 -2.63
CA HIS A 103 7.00 -9.99 -2.38
C HIS A 103 6.15 -9.08 -3.28
N HIS A 104 4.99 -8.66 -2.78
CA HIS A 104 4.19 -7.62 -3.42
C HIS A 104 4.94 -6.30 -3.30
N THR A 105 5.79 -5.99 -4.27
CA THR A 105 6.24 -4.63 -4.52
C THR A 105 5.02 -3.83 -4.98
N GLY A 106 4.80 -2.66 -4.37
CA GLY A 106 3.61 -1.86 -4.67
C GLY A 106 3.57 -1.51 -6.16
N SER A 107 2.45 -1.85 -6.82
CA SER A 107 2.23 -1.72 -8.27
C SER A 107 2.31 -0.28 -8.84
N THR A 108 2.58 0.73 -7.99
CA THR A 108 2.58 2.16 -8.36
C THR A 108 3.97 2.77 -8.14
N THR A 109 4.93 2.45 -8.99
CA THR A 109 6.26 3.11 -8.97
C THR A 109 6.13 4.55 -9.47
N ASN A 110 5.41 4.77 -10.58
CA ASN A 110 5.20 6.08 -11.20
C ASN A 110 3.79 6.63 -10.91
N VAL A 111 3.72 7.77 -10.23
CA VAL A 111 2.47 8.50 -9.95
C VAL A 111 2.46 9.77 -10.77
N HIS A 112 1.42 10.00 -11.55
CA HIS A 112 1.30 11.24 -12.31
C HIS A 112 1.21 12.45 -11.36
N PRO A 113 1.96 13.55 -11.60
CA PRO A 113 2.03 14.70 -10.68
C PRO A 113 0.65 15.31 -10.39
N TRP A 114 -0.25 15.31 -11.37
CA TRP A 114 -1.63 15.76 -11.20
C TRP A 114 -2.46 14.88 -10.26
N LEU A 115 -2.22 13.57 -10.27
CA LEU A 115 -2.92 12.65 -9.36
C LEU A 115 -2.33 12.74 -7.94
N SER A 116 -1.02 12.98 -7.83
CA SER A 116 -0.35 13.25 -6.56
C SER A 116 -0.93 14.49 -5.87
N SER A 117 -1.12 15.59 -6.62
CA SER A 117 -1.58 16.87 -6.05
C SER A 117 -3.01 16.83 -5.51
N MET A 118 -3.80 15.82 -5.87
CA MET A 118 -5.14 15.59 -5.34
C MET A 118 -5.16 14.86 -3.99
N VAL A 119 -4.05 14.23 -3.60
CA VAL A 119 -4.00 13.42 -2.38
C VAL A 119 -3.74 14.31 -1.16
N ASN A 120 -4.75 14.42 -0.31
CA ASN A 120 -4.68 15.22 0.91
C ASN A 120 -4.69 14.33 2.16
N TYR A 121 -5.88 13.99 2.66
CA TYR A 121 -6.10 13.37 3.97
C TYR A 121 -5.87 11.85 4.04
N ALA A 122 -5.68 11.18 2.91
CA ALA A 122 -5.67 9.72 2.81
C ALA A 122 -4.39 9.21 2.11
N GLN A 123 -3.23 9.57 2.64
CA GLN A 123 -1.94 9.16 2.08
C GLN A 123 -1.60 7.73 2.54
N PRO A 124 -1.51 6.74 1.62
CA PRO A 124 -1.14 5.38 1.98
C PRO A 124 0.35 5.30 2.30
N ILE A 125 0.68 4.82 3.50
CA ILE A 125 2.05 4.50 3.90
C ILE A 125 2.20 3.02 4.25
N LYS A 126 3.41 2.49 4.08
CA LYS A 126 3.77 1.19 4.63
C LYS A 126 3.79 1.31 6.16
N PHE A 127 3.03 0.45 6.82
CA PHE A 127 3.00 0.39 8.28
C PHE A 127 4.30 -0.23 8.80
N GLN A 128 4.95 0.45 9.75
CA GLN A 128 6.18 -0.01 10.38
C GLN A 128 5.98 -0.44 11.84
N GLY A 129 4.99 0.16 12.51
CA GLY A 129 4.66 -0.14 13.91
C GLY A 129 3.77 0.95 14.51
N PHE A 130 3.12 0.64 15.63
CA PHE A 130 2.27 1.61 16.33
C PHE A 130 3.09 2.73 16.98
N ASP A 131 4.25 2.42 17.56
CA ASP A 131 5.15 3.39 18.19
C ASP A 131 5.68 4.41 17.18
N GLU A 132 6.11 3.95 16.00
CA GLU A 132 6.61 4.83 14.95
C GLU A 132 5.50 5.74 14.40
N ALA A 133 4.29 5.21 14.25
CA ALA A 133 3.13 5.99 13.81
C ALA A 133 2.74 7.06 14.85
N GLU A 134 2.85 6.74 16.14
CA GLU A 134 2.63 7.68 17.24
C GLU A 134 3.70 8.77 17.28
N GLN A 135 4.98 8.40 17.18
CA GLN A 135 6.08 9.35 17.20
C GLN A 135 6.03 10.33 16.02
N LYS A 136 5.72 9.85 14.81
CA LYS A 136 5.58 10.70 13.63
C LYS A 136 4.37 11.64 13.75
N ASN A 137 3.31 11.18 14.39
CA ASN A 137 2.07 11.94 14.61
C ASN A 137 1.47 12.57 13.34
N ILE A 138 1.54 11.88 12.21
CA ILE A 138 1.02 12.37 10.93
C ILE A 138 -0.38 11.80 10.71
N HIS A 139 -1.43 12.59 10.96
CA HIS A 139 -2.83 12.10 10.94
C HIS A 139 -3.37 11.77 9.54
N HIS A 140 -2.84 12.43 8.51
CA HIS A 140 -3.23 12.20 7.11
C HIS A 140 -2.60 10.94 6.49
N ASN A 141 -1.70 10.28 7.23
CA ASN A 141 -1.21 8.96 6.87
C ASN A 141 -2.24 7.91 7.22
N MET A 142 -2.38 6.93 6.34
CA MET A 142 -3.26 5.79 6.54
C MET A 142 -2.54 4.51 6.14
N SER A 143 -2.88 3.42 6.83
CA SER A 143 -2.31 2.11 6.56
C SER A 143 -3.39 1.10 6.20
N SER A 144 -3.03 0.17 5.32
CA SER A 144 -3.90 -0.93 4.90
C SER A 144 -3.34 -2.25 5.39
N PHE A 145 -4.19 -3.09 5.97
CA PHE A 145 -3.83 -4.35 6.61
C PHE A 145 -4.65 -5.49 6.03
N ALA A 146 -4.00 -6.62 5.75
CA ALA A 146 -4.71 -7.87 5.50
C ALA A 146 -5.39 -8.33 6.80
N GLU A 147 -6.51 -9.05 6.69
CA GLU A 147 -7.26 -9.57 7.86
C GLU A 147 -6.36 -10.35 8.84
N THR A 148 -5.38 -11.10 8.34
CA THR A 148 -4.47 -11.91 9.15
C THR A 148 -3.55 -11.05 10.00
N ALA A 149 -2.96 -10.00 9.40
CA ALA A 149 -2.12 -9.04 10.11
C ALA A 149 -2.95 -8.25 11.14
N GLY A 150 -4.13 -7.76 10.74
CA GLY A 150 -5.04 -7.05 11.64
C GLY A 150 -5.47 -7.90 12.84
N LEU A 151 -5.81 -9.18 12.63
CA LEU A 151 -6.11 -10.12 13.72
C LEU A 151 -4.88 -10.37 14.61
N GLY A 152 -3.67 -10.40 14.05
CA GLY A 152 -2.43 -10.50 14.81
C GLY A 152 -2.22 -9.31 15.76
N TYR A 153 -2.47 -8.09 15.27
CA TYR A 153 -2.42 -6.87 16.10
C TYR A 153 -3.52 -6.84 17.15
N LEU A 154 -4.75 -7.25 16.82
CA LEU A 154 -5.83 -7.36 17.80
C LEU A 154 -5.52 -8.34 18.94
N LYS A 155 -4.71 -9.36 18.71
CA LYS A 155 -4.31 -10.33 19.75
C LYS A 155 -3.15 -9.85 20.62
N SER A 156 -2.19 -9.15 20.03
CA SER A 156 -0.94 -8.77 20.71
C SER A 156 -0.94 -7.32 21.23
N GLN A 157 -1.58 -6.40 20.50
CA GLN A 157 -1.45 -4.94 20.64
C GLN A 157 -2.81 -4.25 20.37
N ALA A 158 -3.86 -4.70 21.05
CA ALA A 158 -5.23 -4.21 20.82
C ALA A 158 -5.40 -2.74 21.22
N ILE A 159 -4.79 -2.32 22.32
CA ILE A 159 -4.93 -0.98 22.89
C ILE A 159 -4.24 0.04 21.97
N GLU A 160 -3.06 -0.30 21.50
CA GLU A 160 -2.25 0.46 20.57
C GLU A 160 -2.99 0.63 19.24
N PHE A 161 -3.64 -0.44 18.76
CA PHE A 161 -4.44 -0.37 17.53
C PHE A 161 -5.65 0.56 17.68
N VAL A 162 -6.33 0.54 18.83
CA VAL A 162 -7.40 1.50 19.14
C VAL A 162 -6.87 2.93 19.20
N ASN A 163 -5.72 3.15 19.85
CA ASN A 163 -5.12 4.48 19.95
C ASN A 163 -4.64 5.01 18.58
N TYR A 164 -4.11 4.14 17.73
CA TYR A 164 -3.78 4.44 16.35
C TYR A 164 -5.02 4.95 15.59
N ASN A 165 -6.15 4.23 15.69
CA ASN A 165 -7.38 4.56 14.99
C ASN A 165 -8.07 5.86 15.48
N LYS A 166 -7.67 6.40 16.64
CA LYS A 166 -8.12 7.74 17.09
C LYS A 166 -7.47 8.87 16.29
N ARG A 167 -6.29 8.63 15.70
CA ARG A 167 -5.48 9.66 15.03
C ARG A 167 -5.42 9.47 13.52
N GLN A 168 -5.28 8.22 13.08
CA GLN A 168 -5.08 7.84 11.68
C GLN A 168 -6.19 6.90 11.20
N MET A 169 -6.29 6.76 9.89
CA MET A 169 -7.25 5.84 9.26
C MET A 169 -6.62 4.47 8.99
N SER A 170 -7.37 3.40 9.25
CA SER A 170 -7.00 2.04 8.87
C SER A 170 -7.98 1.45 7.86
N ARG A 171 -7.43 0.70 6.90
CA ARG A 171 -8.20 -0.14 5.98
C ARG A 171 -7.90 -1.60 6.20
N ILE A 172 -8.92 -2.42 6.42
CA ILE A 172 -8.81 -3.88 6.48
C ILE A 172 -9.34 -4.48 5.18
N TYR A 173 -8.68 -5.50 4.66
CA TYR A 173 -9.13 -6.23 3.47
C TYR A 173 -8.95 -7.76 3.63
N PRO A 174 -9.76 -8.56 2.91
CA PRO A 174 -9.68 -10.02 2.99
C PRO A 174 -8.30 -10.52 2.53
N LYS A 175 -7.81 -11.60 3.14
CA LYS A 175 -6.56 -12.25 2.69
C LYS A 175 -6.73 -12.87 1.31
N GLY A 176 -5.66 -12.91 0.52
CA GLY A 176 -5.67 -13.48 -0.84
C GLY A 176 -5.98 -14.98 -0.90
N THR A 177 -5.79 -15.74 0.18
CA THR A 177 -6.11 -17.18 0.21
C THR A 177 -7.61 -17.48 0.19
N ARG A 178 -8.48 -16.46 0.32
CA ARG A 178 -9.93 -16.59 0.12
C ARG A 178 -10.28 -16.56 -1.37
N ALA A 179 -9.86 -17.59 -2.10
CA ALA A 179 -10.16 -17.72 -3.54
C ALA A 179 -11.68 -17.86 -3.79
N ASP A 180 -12.42 -18.33 -2.79
CA ASP A 180 -13.88 -18.42 -2.78
C ASP A 180 -14.60 -17.08 -2.56
N SER A 181 -13.85 -15.96 -2.41
CA SER A 181 -14.40 -14.65 -2.08
C SER A 181 -15.20 -14.61 -0.77
N SER A 182 -14.96 -15.53 0.17
CA SER A 182 -15.57 -15.47 1.50
C SER A 182 -15.19 -14.20 2.27
N ASN A 183 -16.00 -13.78 3.24
CA ASN A 183 -15.72 -12.65 4.11
C ASN A 183 -15.25 -13.07 5.51
N TYR A 184 -14.46 -12.20 6.14
CA TYR A 184 -14.13 -12.27 7.56
C TYR A 184 -15.15 -11.49 8.39
N MET A 185 -15.21 -11.76 9.69
CA MET A 185 -16.13 -11.06 10.60
C MET A 185 -15.70 -9.58 10.77
N PRO A 186 -16.48 -8.58 10.33
CA PRO A 186 -16.05 -7.17 10.39
C PRO A 186 -16.09 -6.58 11.81
N GLN A 187 -16.96 -7.11 12.68
CA GLN A 187 -17.20 -6.59 14.03
C GLN A 187 -15.91 -6.48 14.86
N VAL A 188 -14.99 -7.44 14.73
CA VAL A 188 -13.74 -7.45 15.49
C VAL A 188 -12.87 -6.23 15.18
N PHE A 189 -12.94 -5.71 13.94
CA PHE A 189 -12.18 -4.55 13.50
C PHE A 189 -12.90 -3.24 13.81
N TRP A 190 -14.24 -3.21 13.72
CA TRP A 190 -15.00 -2.05 14.20
C TRP A 190 -14.82 -1.82 15.69
N ASN A 191 -14.74 -2.88 16.49
CA ASN A 191 -14.43 -2.79 17.92
C ASN A 191 -13.05 -2.17 18.19
N ALA A 192 -12.09 -2.35 17.28
CA ALA A 192 -10.78 -1.70 17.33
C ALA A 192 -10.78 -0.25 16.80
N GLY A 193 -11.92 0.25 16.29
CA GLY A 193 -12.04 1.57 15.69
C GLY A 193 -11.60 1.65 14.23
N CYS A 194 -11.39 0.51 13.54
CA CYS A 194 -11.02 0.53 12.12
C CYS A 194 -12.16 1.09 11.26
N GLN A 195 -11.87 2.09 10.43
CA GLN A 195 -12.91 2.85 9.71
C GLN A 195 -13.26 2.22 8.35
N MET A 196 -12.28 1.65 7.63
CA MET A 196 -12.47 1.08 6.30
C MET A 196 -12.33 -0.45 6.32
N VAL A 197 -13.36 -1.14 6.80
CA VAL A 197 -13.42 -2.61 6.81
C VAL A 197 -14.01 -3.09 5.48
N SER A 198 -13.15 -3.52 4.55
CA SER A 198 -13.54 -3.90 3.19
C SER A 198 -13.98 -5.36 3.14
N LEU A 199 -15.14 -5.62 2.55
CA LEU A 199 -15.72 -6.94 2.33
C LEU A 199 -15.98 -7.16 0.83
N ASN A 200 -16.08 -8.42 0.43
CA ASN A 200 -16.42 -8.89 -0.91
C ASN A 200 -17.94 -8.83 -1.12
N PHE A 201 -18.43 -7.77 -1.77
CA PHE A 201 -19.87 -7.52 -1.98
C PHE A 201 -20.57 -8.56 -2.87
N GLN A 202 -19.82 -9.26 -3.71
CA GLN A 202 -20.34 -10.33 -4.55
C GLN A 202 -20.80 -11.56 -3.76
N THR A 203 -20.35 -11.70 -2.50
CA THR A 203 -20.67 -12.83 -1.62
C THR A 203 -21.63 -12.37 -0.52
N SER A 204 -22.87 -12.86 -0.53
CA SER A 204 -23.90 -12.52 0.45
C SER A 204 -23.86 -13.42 1.69
N ASP A 205 -22.71 -13.52 2.34
CA ASP A 205 -22.50 -14.31 3.55
C ASP A 205 -22.88 -13.56 4.84
N LEU A 206 -22.83 -14.24 5.98
CA LEU A 206 -23.17 -13.65 7.29
C LEU A 206 -22.41 -12.34 7.57
N PRO A 207 -21.08 -12.24 7.37
CA PRO A 207 -20.37 -10.98 7.54
C PRO A 207 -20.87 -9.83 6.67
N MET A 208 -21.30 -10.11 5.43
CA MET A 208 -21.89 -9.09 4.55
C MET A 208 -23.21 -8.57 5.12
N GLN A 209 -24.08 -9.45 5.58
CA GLN A 209 -25.38 -9.12 6.17
C GLN A 209 -25.27 -8.27 7.44
N LEU A 210 -24.17 -8.40 8.18
CA LEU A 210 -23.89 -7.61 9.38
C LEU A 210 -23.43 -6.17 9.08
N LYS A 211 -23.22 -5.81 7.82
CA LYS A 211 -22.85 -4.45 7.44
C LYS A 211 -24.00 -3.48 7.79
N PRO A 212 -23.73 -2.39 8.54
CA PRO A 212 -24.74 -1.37 8.82
C PRO A 212 -25.34 -0.80 7.53
N GLY A 213 -26.67 -0.83 7.41
CA GLY A 213 -27.42 -0.27 6.28
C GLY A 213 -27.82 -1.26 5.17
N GLN A 214 -27.80 -2.57 5.42
CA GLN A 214 -28.40 -3.60 4.55
C GLN A 214 -29.85 -3.98 4.94
N VAL A 215 -30.52 -3.17 5.76
CA VAL A 215 -31.95 -3.27 6.10
C VAL A 215 -32.67 -2.00 5.68
#